data_AF-A0A7W0MSQ8-F1
#
_entry.id   AF-A0A7W0MSQ8-F1
#
_cell.length_a   1.000
_cell.length_b   1.000
_cell.length_c   1.000
_cell.angle_alpha   90.00
_cell.angle_beta   90.00
_cell.angle_gamma   90.00
#
_symmetry.space_group_name_H-M   'P 1'
#
loop_
_entity.id
_entity.type
_entity.pdbx_description
1 polymer ?
#
loop_
_entity_poly.entity_id
_entity_poly.type
_entity_poly.pdbx_seq_one_letter_code
_entity_poly.pdbx_strand_id
1 'polypeptide(L)'
;MSSGQANCNVAAQGDGFETRDFYLACFLRCTGYELLDLRAEGRRKVFVFRDRPSRREDVLSFYGDGAMIPPLAFSTTIKDMKALLHNA
;
A
#
# COMPACT_ATOMS: atom_id res chain seq x y z
N MET A 1 33.95 -13.14 -10.61
CA MET A 1 33.19 -13.56 -9.42
C MET A 1 33.56 -12.61 -8.30
N SER A 2 32.79 -11.54 -8.08
CA SER A 2 32.99 -10.64 -6.95
C SER A 2 31.64 -10.34 -6.33
N SER A 3 31.49 -10.88 -5.13
CA SER A 3 30.31 -10.87 -4.28
C SER A 3 30.08 -9.46 -3.75
N GLY A 4 28.94 -8.87 -4.07
CA GLY A 4 28.49 -7.59 -3.52
C GLY A 4 27.14 -7.77 -2.84
N GLN A 5 27.13 -8.36 -1.65
CA GLN A 5 25.96 -8.34 -0.77
C GLN A 5 25.69 -6.89 -0.36
N ALA A 6 24.61 -6.31 -0.88
CA ALA A 6 24.08 -5.05 -0.40
C ALA A 6 22.87 -5.33 0.49
N ASN A 7 23.18 -5.40 1.78
CA ASN A 7 22.37 -5.01 2.93
C ASN A 7 20.87 -5.37 2.93
N CYS A 8 20.56 -6.46 3.63
CA CYS A 8 19.23 -6.77 4.13
C CYS A 8 18.78 -5.63 5.06
N ASN A 9 17.87 -4.76 4.60
CA ASN A 9 17.17 -3.88 5.52
C ASN A 9 15.96 -4.64 6.06
N VAL A 10 16.15 -5.26 7.22
CA VAL A 10 15.08 -5.84 8.03
C VAL A 10 14.19 -4.69 8.49
N ALA A 11 13.03 -4.54 7.85
CA ALA A 11 11.96 -3.67 8.33
C ALA A 11 10.79 -4.52 8.84
N ALA A 12 10.71 -4.57 10.18
CA ALA A 12 9.55 -4.84 11.03
C ALA A 12 8.96 -6.28 11.07
N GLN A 13 9.16 -6.90 12.23
CA GLN A 13 8.43 -8.05 12.75
C GLN A 13 6.93 -7.69 12.97
N GLY A 14 6.01 -8.44 12.36
CA GLY A 14 4.59 -8.54 12.76
C GLY A 14 3.57 -7.60 12.07
N ASP A 15 2.80 -8.17 11.13
CA ASP A 15 1.48 -7.76 10.60
C ASP A 15 1.34 -6.45 9.79
N GLY A 16 2.37 -6.03 9.06
CA GLY A 16 2.26 -4.98 8.04
C GLY A 16 2.19 -5.56 6.62
N PHE A 17 1.21 -5.15 5.81
CA PHE A 17 1.23 -5.37 4.36
C PHE A 17 1.80 -4.15 3.65
N GLU A 18 2.84 -4.37 2.85
CA GLU A 18 3.51 -3.32 2.09
C GLU A 18 3.10 -3.34 0.63
N THR A 19 2.83 -2.17 0.06
CA THR A 19 2.67 -2.01 -1.38
C THR A 19 3.31 -0.73 -1.88
N ARG A 20 3.78 -0.77 -3.13
CA ARG A 20 4.27 0.38 -3.90
C ARG A 20 3.25 0.83 -4.95
N ASP A 21 2.18 0.06 -5.14
CA ASP A 21 1.12 0.38 -6.08
C ASP A 21 0.18 1.41 -5.44
N PHE A 22 0.17 2.61 -6.02
CA PHE A 22 -0.62 3.71 -5.53
C PHE A 22 -2.14 3.44 -5.59
N TYR A 23 -2.62 2.77 -6.64
CA TYR A 23 -4.06 2.50 -6.78
C TYR A 23 -4.50 1.37 -5.87
N LEU A 24 -3.66 0.35 -5.69
CA LEU A 24 -3.90 -0.67 -4.67
C LEU A 24 -3.92 -0.05 -3.27
N ALA A 25 -2.99 0.87 -2.96
CA ALA A 25 -2.99 1.57 -1.68
C ALA A 25 -4.27 2.41 -1.47
N CYS A 26 -4.74 3.11 -2.51
CA CYS A 26 -6.01 3.83 -2.46
C CYS A 26 -7.19 2.88 -2.25
N PHE A 27 -7.18 1.72 -2.90
CA PHE A 27 -8.22 0.71 -2.77
C PHE A 27 -8.29 0.19 -1.35
N LEU A 28 -7.15 -0.28 -0.81
CA LEU A 28 -7.04 -0.76 0.56
C LEU A 28 -7.48 0.31 1.56
N ARG A 29 -7.05 1.56 1.38
CA ARG A 29 -7.48 2.66 2.23
C ARG A 29 -9.00 2.88 2.17
N CYS A 30 -9.57 2.84 0.97
CA CYS A 30 -10.99 3.06 0.76
C CYS A 30 -11.86 1.88 1.25
N THR A 31 -11.34 0.66 1.27
CA THR A 31 -11.98 -0.53 1.89
C THR A 31 -11.70 -0.65 3.38
N GLY A 32 -11.07 0.38 3.95
CA GLY A 32 -10.94 0.57 5.39
C GLY A 32 -9.67 0.00 6.01
N TYR A 33 -8.69 -0.44 5.22
CA TYR A 33 -7.36 -0.77 5.77
C TYR A 33 -6.74 0.46 6.45
N GLU A 34 -6.09 0.20 7.58
CA GLU A 34 -5.39 1.22 8.34
C GLU A 34 -4.00 1.43 7.73
N LEU A 35 -3.72 2.64 7.22
CA LEU A 35 -2.38 3.02 6.79
C LEU A 35 -1.54 3.31 8.03
N LEU A 36 -0.57 2.44 8.32
CA LEU A 36 0.32 2.53 9.47
C LEU A 36 1.51 3.45 9.20
N ASP A 37 2.06 3.40 8.00
CA ASP A 37 3.26 4.16 7.64
C ASP A 37 3.33 4.47 6.14
N LEU A 38 4.05 5.55 5.81
CA LEU A 38 4.35 5.99 4.46
C LEU A 38 5.85 6.32 4.36
N ARG A 39 6.61 5.44 3.75
CA ARG A 39 8.07 5.55 3.68
C ARG A 39 8.54 5.97 2.30
N ALA A 40 9.61 6.76 2.25
CA ALA A 40 10.31 7.06 1.01
C ALA A 40 11.45 6.05 0.81
N GLU A 41 11.45 5.36 -0.33
CA GLU A 41 12.55 4.49 -0.78
C GLU A 41 13.10 5.05 -2.10
N GLY A 42 14.07 5.96 -1.97
CA GLY A 42 14.63 6.70 -3.09
C GLY A 42 13.56 7.56 -3.79
N ARG A 43 13.25 7.24 -5.05
CA ARG A 43 12.20 7.93 -5.83
C ARG A 43 10.80 7.34 -5.63
N ARG A 44 10.67 6.24 -4.91
CA ARG A 44 9.40 5.52 -4.71
C ARG A 44 8.87 5.75 -3.31
N LYS A 45 7.55 5.67 -3.16
CA LYS A 45 6.87 5.67 -1.86
C LYS A 45 6.37 4.25 -1.58
N VAL A 46 6.51 3.81 -0.33
CA VAL A 46 6.05 2.51 0.17
C VAL A 46 4.93 2.77 1.18
N PHE A 47 3.76 2.21 0.91
CA PHE A 47 2.60 2.27 1.80
C PHE A 47 2.58 1.02 2.66
N VAL A 48 2.48 1.20 3.98
CA VAL A 48 2.41 0.11 4.95
C VAL A 48 1.04 0.12 5.59
N PHE A 49 0.27 -0.95 5.40
CA PHE A 49 -1.05 -1.11 5.98
C PHE A 49 -1.05 -2.17 7.07
N ARG A 50 -1.95 -2.06 8.06
CA ARG A 50 -2.21 -3.16 8.99
C ARG A 50 -2.76 -4.35 8.22
N ASP A 51 -2.11 -5.51 8.33
CA ASP A 51 -2.53 -6.72 7.63
C ASP A 51 -3.86 -7.24 8.19
N ARG A 52 -4.59 -8.01 7.37
CA ARG A 52 -5.88 -8.61 7.70
C ARG A 52 -5.96 -10.02 7.12
N PRO A 53 -6.74 -10.93 7.73
CA PRO A 53 -6.94 -12.27 7.16
C PRO A 53 -7.45 -12.26 5.71
N SER A 54 -8.32 -11.29 5.34
CA SER A 54 -8.87 -11.15 3.99
C SER A 54 -7.89 -10.52 2.98
N ARG A 55 -6.73 -10.03 3.40
CA ARG A 55 -5.83 -9.22 2.55
C ARG A 55 -5.45 -9.90 1.26
N ARG A 56 -5.20 -11.21 1.29
CA ARG A 56 -4.87 -11.95 0.07
C ARG A 56 -6.03 -11.93 -0.94
N GLU A 57 -7.25 -12.16 -0.46
CA GLU A 57 -8.45 -12.16 -1.29
C GLU A 57 -8.76 -10.76 -1.83
N ASP A 58 -8.66 -9.74 -0.98
CA ASP A 58 -8.90 -8.34 -1.38
C ASP A 58 -7.94 -7.88 -2.49
N VAL A 59 -6.64 -8.23 -2.37
CA VAL A 59 -5.64 -7.92 -3.40
C VAL A 59 -5.91 -8.67 -4.69
N LEU A 60 -6.30 -9.95 -4.62
CA LEU A 60 -6.65 -10.73 -5.81
C LEU A 60 -7.90 -10.17 -6.50
N SER A 61 -8.93 -9.79 -5.73
CA SER A 61 -10.15 -9.17 -6.25
C SER A 61 -9.86 -7.82 -6.90
N PHE A 62 -8.94 -7.02 -6.37
CA PHE A 62 -8.53 -5.76 -7.00
C PHE A 62 -7.90 -5.98 -8.37
N TYR A 63 -6.94 -6.91 -8.50
CA TYR A 63 -6.28 -7.18 -9.78
C TYR A 63 -7.13 -8.04 -10.74
N GLY A 64 -8.10 -8.78 -10.23
CA GLY A 64 -8.98 -9.67 -10.99
C GLY A 64 -10.32 -9.08 -11.38
N ASP A 65 -10.53 -7.76 -11.23
CA ASP A 65 -11.80 -7.06 -11.52
C ASP A 65 -13.01 -7.58 -10.69
N GLY A 66 -12.73 -8.20 -9.54
CA GLY A 66 -13.75 -8.73 -8.61
C GLY A 66 -14.15 -7.75 -7.50
N ALA A 67 -13.41 -6.65 -7.35
CA ALA A 67 -13.65 -5.65 -6.31
C ALA A 67 -14.70 -4.62 -6.74
N MET A 68 -15.72 -4.38 -5.92
CA MET A 68 -16.69 -3.30 -6.12
C MET A 68 -16.46 -2.18 -5.10
N ILE A 69 -16.34 -0.95 -5.60
CA ILE A 69 -16.14 0.24 -4.75
C ILE A 69 -16.96 1.43 -5.27
N PRO A 70 -17.56 2.25 -4.39
CA PRO A 70 -18.26 3.45 -4.84
C PRO A 70 -17.28 4.44 -5.51
N PRO A 71 -17.54 4.86 -6.76
CA PRO A 71 -16.58 5.69 -7.52
C PRO A 71 -16.22 7.01 -6.83
N LEU A 72 -17.19 7.65 -6.17
CA LEU A 72 -16.96 8.91 -5.44
C LEU A 72 -16.08 8.70 -4.20
N ALA A 73 -16.29 7.62 -3.45
CA ALA A 73 -15.45 7.31 -2.28
C ALA A 73 -14.00 7.03 -2.70
N PHE A 74 -13.83 6.30 -3.81
CA PHE A 74 -12.51 6.01 -4.35
C PHE A 74 -11.82 7.29 -4.87
N SER A 75 -12.55 8.16 -5.59
CA SER A 75 -12.02 9.44 -6.07
C SER A 75 -11.57 10.35 -4.92
N THR A 76 -12.35 10.44 -3.85
CA THR A 76 -11.98 11.19 -2.64
C THR A 76 -10.73 10.59 -2.01
N THR A 77 -10.68 9.26 -1.84
CA THR A 77 -9.50 8.58 -1.28
C THR A 77 -8.24 8.84 -2.10
N ILE A 78 -8.31 8.83 -3.44
CA ILE A 78 -7.17 9.17 -4.30
C ILE A 78 -6.67 10.59 -4.02
N LYS A 79 -7.57 11.57 -3.87
CA LYS A 79 -7.21 12.96 -3.57
C LYS A 79 -6.52 13.07 -2.21
N ASP A 80 -7.08 12.42 -1.19
CA ASP A 80 -6.53 12.42 0.17
C ASP A 80 -5.14 11.76 0.19
N MET A 81 -4.99 10.60 -0.46
CA MET A 81 -3.72 9.89 -0.55
C MET A 81 -2.67 10.71 -1.32
N LYS A 82 -3.05 11.44 -2.38
CA LYS A 82 -2.12 12.38 -3.05
C LYS A 82 -1.71 13.53 -2.14
N ALA A 83 -2.64 14.12 -1.40
CA ALA A 83 -2.34 15.19 -0.46
C ALA A 83 -1.33 14.72 0.61
N LEU A 84 -1.49 13.49 1.12
CA LEU A 84 -0.52 12.88 2.03
C LEU A 84 0.88 12.77 1.40
N LEU A 85 0.99 12.35 0.14
CA LEU A 85 2.29 12.24 -0.55
C LEU A 85 2.99 13.58 -0.76
N HIS A 86 2.23 14.67 -0.93
CA HIS A 86 2.78 16.01 -1.09
C HIS A 86 3.19 16.67 0.24
N ASN A 87 2.56 16.26 1.34
CA ASN A 87 2.80 16.79 2.67
C ASN A 87 3.81 15.94 3.49
N ALA A 88 4.31 14.83 2.95
CA ALA A 88 5.17 13.85 3.62
C ALA A 88 6.60 13.75 3.05
#